data_AF-X1PDZ9-F1
#
_entry.id   AF-X1PDZ9-F1
#
_cell.length_a   1.000
_cell.length_b   1.000
_cell.length_c   1.000
_cell.angle_alpha   90.00
_cell.angle_beta   90.00
_cell.angle_gamma   90.00
#
_symmetry.space_group_name_H-M   'P 1'
#
loop_
_entity.id
_entity.type
_entity.pdbx_description
1 polymer ?
#
loop_
_entity_poly.entity_id
_entity_poly.type
_entity_poly.pdbx_seq_one_letter_code
_entity_poly.pdbx_strand_id
1 'polypeptide(L)' 'STTTFEIQGMNEPFIFELYNIVGEQVKSISEITGKKFIISRENLSNGIYIYKIFTKQKQICAGKLIVN' A
#
# COMPACT_ATOMS: atom_id res chain seq x y z
N SER A 1 -0.22 -11.56 11.04
CA SER A 1 1.09 -11.26 10.38
C SER A 1 1.05 -9.87 9.76
N THR A 2 2.13 -9.08 9.79
CA THR A 2 2.13 -7.68 9.33
C THR A 2 3.23 -7.38 8.31
N THR A 3 3.10 -6.25 7.61
CA THR A 3 4.16 -5.62 6.80
C THR A 3 4.22 -4.15 7.14
N THR A 4 5.42 -3.63 7.29
CA THR A 4 5.68 -2.21 7.55
C THR A 4 6.13 -1.54 6.27
N PHE A 5 5.50 -0.41 5.94
CA PHE A 5 5.92 0.47 4.86
C PHE A 5 6.53 1.73 5.46
N GLU A 6 7.68 2.14 4.92
CA GLU A 6 8.34 3.39 5.24
C GLU A 6 8.55 4.17 3.94
N ILE A 7 8.10 5.42 3.92
CA ILE A 7 8.15 6.31 2.77
C ILE A 7 8.98 7.52 3.14
N GLN A 8 10.05 7.75 2.39
CA GLN A 8 10.91 8.91 2.51
C GLN A 8 10.57 9.95 1.45
N GLY A 9 10.81 11.23 1.75
CA GLY A 9 10.60 12.33 0.81
C GLY A 9 9.13 12.73 0.60
N MET A 10 8.21 12.26 1.44
CA MET A 10 6.79 12.60 1.36
C MET A 10 6.38 13.51 2.52
N ASN A 11 5.83 14.67 2.19
CA ASN A 11 5.36 15.69 3.15
C ASN A 11 3.85 15.96 3.06
N GLU A 12 3.15 15.32 2.11
CA GLU A 12 1.71 15.48 1.91
C GLU A 12 0.98 14.20 2.32
N PRO A 13 -0.29 14.30 2.77
CA PRO A 13 -1.11 13.13 3.00
C PRO A 13 -1.26 12.29 1.73
N PHE A 14 -1.14 10.98 1.87
CA PHE A 14 -1.23 10.06 0.74
C PHE A 14 -2.21 8.93 1.00
N ILE A 15 -2.55 8.24 -0.08
CA ILE A 15 -3.42 7.09 -0.11
C ILE A 15 -2.57 5.89 -0.52
N PHE A 16 -2.75 4.79 0.20
CA PHE A 16 -2.18 3.49 -0.12
C PHE A 16 -3.29 2.56 -0.57
N GLU A 17 -3.12 1.95 -1.73
CA GLU A 17 -4.00 0.90 -2.23
C GLU A 17 -3.22 -0.36 -2.54
N LEU A 18 -3.85 -1.50 -2.29
CA LEU A 18 -3.30 -2.83 -2.55
C LEU A 18 -4.27 -3.62 -3.41
N TYR A 19 -3.74 -4.22 -4.47
CA TYR A 19 -4.47 -4.97 -5.47
C TYR A 19 -3.92 -6.39 -5.57
N ASN A 20 -4.78 -7.37 -5.80
CA ASN A 20 -4.34 -8.71 -6.18
C ASN A 20 -3.92 -8.75 -7.67
N ILE A 21 -3.41 -9.90 -8.14
CA ILE A 21 -2.86 -10.04 -9.50
C ILE A 21 -3.91 -9.87 -10.62
N VAL A 22 -5.20 -10.07 -10.31
CA VAL A 22 -6.30 -9.85 -11.26
C VAL A 22 -6.79 -8.40 -11.27
N GLY A 23 -6.21 -7.53 -10.43
CA GLY A 23 -6.52 -6.10 -10.38
C GLY A 23 -7.65 -5.71 -9.43
N GLU A 24 -8.13 -6.62 -8.58
CA GLU A 24 -9.12 -6.32 -7.56
C GLU A 24 -8.44 -5.63 -6.36
N GLN A 25 -9.04 -4.53 -5.89
CA GLN A 25 -8.56 -3.80 -4.71
C GLN A 25 -8.94 -4.56 -3.43
N VAL A 26 -7.93 -5.06 -2.72
CA VAL A 26 -8.11 -5.85 -1.48
C VAL A 26 -7.89 -5.02 -0.21
N LYS A 27 -7.27 -3.84 -0.32
CA LYS A 27 -7.07 -2.92 0.80
C LYS A 27 -6.89 -1.49 0.30
N SER A 28 -7.42 -0.54 1.05
CA SER A 28 -7.16 0.89 0.86
C SER A 28 -7.04 1.57 2.22
N ILE A 29 -6.10 2.49 2.34
CA ILE A 29 -5.88 3.33 3.52
C ILE A 29 -5.69 4.76 3.02
N SER A 30 -6.59 5.65 3.40
CA SER A 30 -6.55 7.06 3.01
C SER A 30 -5.94 7.93 4.11
N GLU A 31 -5.54 9.15 3.72
CA GLU A 31 -5.11 10.22 4.64
C GLU A 31 -3.93 9.83 5.54
N ILE A 32 -2.99 9.04 5.03
CA ILE A 32 -1.76 8.71 5.76
C ILE A 32 -0.87 9.95 5.79
N THR A 33 -0.65 10.51 6.98
CA THR A 33 0.18 11.71 7.20
C THR A 33 1.57 11.39 7.74
N GLY A 34 1.80 10.15 8.16
CA GLY A 34 3.08 9.67 8.69
C GLY A 34 3.98 9.05 7.63
N LYS A 35 5.29 9.07 7.87
CA LYS A 35 6.30 8.43 7.01
C LYS A 35 6.29 6.90 7.11
N LYS A 36 5.60 6.35 8.10
CA LYS A 36 5.57 4.91 8.40
C LYS A 36 4.15 4.48 8.69
N PHE A 37 3.73 3.38 8.09
CA PHE A 37 2.46 2.74 8.39
C PHE A 37 2.59 1.22 8.32
N ILE A 38 1.67 0.53 8.98
CA ILE A 38 1.66 -0.93 9.09
C ILE A 38 0.37 -1.43 8.50
N ILE A 39 0.45 -2.49 7.71
CA ILE A 39 -0.73 -3.23 7.25
C ILE A 39 -0.75 -4.62 7.86
N SER A 40 -1.94 -5.08 8.27
CA SER A 40 -2.18 -6.49 8.56
C SER A 40 -2.32 -7.28 7.26
N ARG A 41 -1.67 -8.45 7.22
CA ARG A 41 -1.71 -9.44 6.13
C ARG A 41 -2.63 -10.62 6.42
N GLU A 42 -3.36 -10.61 7.54
CA GLU A 42 -4.09 -11.81 8.01
C GLU A 42 -5.17 -12.30 7.04
N ASN A 43 -5.77 -11.40 6.27
CA ASN A 43 -6.79 -11.73 5.28
C ASN A 43 -6.24 -11.73 3.85
N LEU A 44 -4.92 -11.79 3.68
CA LEU A 44 -4.29 -11.89 2.36
C LEU A 44 -3.80 -13.32 2.16
N SER A 45 -4.33 -13.97 1.13
CA SER A 45 -3.82 -15.25 0.66
C SER A 45 -2.36 -15.14 0.21
N ASN A 46 -1.66 -16.26 0.20
CA ASN A 46 -0.31 -16.32 -0.35
C ASN A 46 -0.33 -15.97 -1.84
N GLY A 47 0.61 -15.12 -2.27
CA GLY A 47 0.68 -14.64 -3.64
C GLY A 47 1.32 -13.27 -3.81
N ILE A 48 1.15 -12.73 -5.02
CA ILE A 48 1.67 -11.42 -5.43
C ILE A 48 0.55 -10.39 -5.40
N TYR A 49 0.86 -9.26 -4.79
CA TYR A 49 0.01 -8.08 -4.75
C TYR A 49 0.75 -6.88 -5.32
N ILE A 50 0.02 -5.99 -5.96
CA ILE A 50 0.54 -4.72 -6.47
C ILE A 50 0.04 -3.62 -5.55
N TYR A 51 0.94 -2.81 -5.01
CA TYR A 51 0.56 -1.62 -4.26
C TYR A 51 0.76 -0.36 -5.09
N LYS A 52 -0.10 0.63 -4.84
CA LYS A 52 0.03 1.98 -5.38
C LYS A 52 -0.03 2.98 -4.23
N ILE A 53 0.82 4.00 -4.31
CA ILE A 53 0.82 5.14 -3.41
C ILE A 53 0.65 6.39 -4.26
N PHE A 54 -0.33 7.21 -3.89
CA PHE A 54 -0.69 8.41 -4.62
C PHE A 54 -1.21 9.49 -3.67
N THR A 55 -1.02 10.75 -4.05
CA THR A 55 -1.74 11.87 -3.42
C THR A 55 -3.01 12.15 -4.22
N LYS A 56 -3.83 13.11 -3.76
CA LYS A 56 -5.02 13.56 -4.50
C LYS A 56 -4.70 14.09 -5.91
N GLN A 57 -3.44 14.44 -6.18
CA GLN A 57 -3.03 15.12 -7.41
C GLN A 57 -2.29 14.21 -8.38
N LYS A 58 -1.53 13.22 -7.89
CA LYS A 58 -0.71 12.34 -8.74
C LYS A 58 -0.37 11.02 -8.08
N GLN A 59 -0.13 10.01 -8.91
CA GLN A 59 0.54 8.79 -8.47
C GLN A 59 2.01 9.08 -8.15
N ILE A 60 2.49 8.53 -7.04
CA ILE A 60 3.85 8.78 -6.55
C ILE A 60 4.72 7.55 -6.75
N CYS A 61 4.24 6.38 -6.37
CA CYS A 61 4.95 5.14 -6.66
C CYS A 61 4.00 3.94 -6.74
N ALA A 62 4.52 2.87 -7.31
CA ALA A 62 3.90 1.56 -7.31
C ALA A 62 4.98 0.49 -7.12
N GLY A 63 4.59 -0.65 -6.58
CA GLY A 63 5.49 -1.78 -6.37
C GLY A 63 4.75 -3.08 -6.10
N LYS A 64 5.49 -4.11 -5.70
CA LYS A 64 4.93 -5.43 -5.40
C LYS A 64 5.14 -5.82 -3.94
N LEU A 65 4.15 -6.49 -3.38
CA LEU A 65 4.20 -7.18 -2.09
C LEU A 65 4.02 -8.68 -2.36
N ILE A 66 4.94 -9.49 -1.83
CA ILE A 66 4.85 -10.95 -1.87
C ILE A 66 4.44 -11.44 -0.49
N VAL A 67 3.35 -12.21 -0.42
CA VAL A 67 2.86 -12.86 0.80
C VAL A 67 3.12 -14.35 0.68
N ASN A 68 3.84 -14.92 1.65
CA ASN A 68 4.17 -16.33 1.78
C ASN A 68 3.71 -16.85 3.14
#